data_AF-A0A5B1CDC5-F1
#
_entry.id   AF-A0A5B1CDC5-F1
#
_cell.length_a   1.000
_cell.length_b   1.000
_cell.length_c   1.000
_cell.angle_alpha   90.00
_cell.angle_beta   90.00
_cell.angle_gamma   90.00
#
_symmetry.space_group_name_H-M   'P 1'
#
loop_
_entity.id
_entity.type
_entity.pdbx_description
1 polymer ?
#
loop_
_entity_poly.entity_id
_entity_poly.type
_entity_poly.pdbx_seq_one_letter_code
_entity_poly.pdbx_strand_id
1 'polypeptide(L)'
;MGQYFKPVNTDKKEFVCPWCIGGGAKLWEWAANRQGAVFTLLLRQSGCTGGGDYGGQEPQVVELKDGDNIADIIAKGVVREGMSMPIPNESIVGRWAGDRVALIGDYDDSGIYSIASEQYRNISEPLVEAWNQFLGDDQFSLQYQRCGTCAERHHQEIEERR
;
A
#
# COMPACT_ATOMS: atom_id res chain seq x y z
N MET A 1 -17.30 -22.51 -11.44
CA MET A 1 -16.50 -21.26 -11.39
C MET A 1 -16.46 -20.78 -9.94
N GLY A 2 -15.38 -20.12 -9.51
CA GLY A 2 -15.21 -19.67 -8.11
C GLY A 2 -15.44 -18.18 -7.97
N GLN A 3 -15.76 -17.72 -6.77
CA GLN A 3 -15.96 -16.31 -6.44
C GLN A 3 -14.64 -15.53 -6.47
N TYR A 4 -14.68 -14.35 -7.07
CA TYR A 4 -13.56 -13.41 -7.16
C TYR A 4 -13.80 -12.19 -6.28
N PHE A 5 -12.72 -11.66 -5.75
CA PHE A 5 -12.74 -10.58 -4.78
C PHE A 5 -11.78 -9.48 -5.20
N LYS A 6 -12.18 -8.24 -4.91
CA LYS A 6 -11.29 -7.08 -4.99
C LYS A 6 -11.48 -6.14 -3.81
N PRO A 7 -10.42 -5.49 -3.33
CA PRO A 7 -10.56 -4.50 -2.28
C PRO A 7 -11.08 -3.20 -2.86
N VAL A 8 -12.06 -2.62 -2.18
CA VAL A 8 -12.73 -1.40 -2.58
C VAL A 8 -12.82 -0.46 -1.39
N ASN A 9 -12.44 0.79 -1.61
CA ASN A 9 -12.71 1.90 -0.71
C ASN A 9 -13.89 2.71 -1.29
N THR A 10 -15.01 2.68 -0.57
CA THR A 10 -16.26 3.32 -1.02
C THR A 10 -16.33 4.81 -0.71
N ASP A 11 -15.53 5.30 0.24
CA ASP A 11 -15.44 6.73 0.54
C ASP A 11 -14.63 7.47 -0.52
N LYS A 12 -13.47 6.92 -0.88
CA LYS A 12 -12.57 7.53 -1.88
C LYS A 12 -12.86 7.12 -3.32
N LYS A 13 -13.75 6.14 -3.53
CA LYS A 13 -14.01 5.51 -4.83
C LYS A 13 -12.71 4.99 -5.46
N GLU A 14 -12.01 4.15 -4.72
CA GLU A 14 -10.75 3.54 -5.13
C GLU A 14 -10.84 2.01 -5.05
N PHE A 15 -10.07 1.33 -5.87
CA PHE A 15 -9.95 -0.13 -5.80
C PHE A 15 -8.54 -0.61 -6.12
N VAL A 16 -8.24 -1.82 -5.66
CA VAL A 16 -7.02 -2.53 -6.03
C VAL A 16 -7.39 -3.71 -6.93
N CYS A 17 -6.82 -3.75 -8.12
CA CYS A 17 -7.03 -4.86 -9.03
C CYS A 17 -6.13 -6.05 -8.67
N PRO A 18 -6.69 -7.25 -8.37
CA PRO A 18 -5.90 -8.43 -7.98
C PRO A 18 -4.85 -8.81 -9.03
N TRP A 19 -5.24 -8.73 -10.31
CA TRP A 19 -4.36 -9.07 -11.42
C TRP A 19 -3.29 -8.02 -11.66
N CYS A 20 -3.59 -6.74 -11.41
CA CYS A 20 -2.62 -5.67 -11.62
C CYS A 20 -1.47 -5.71 -10.63
N ILE A 21 -1.67 -6.32 -9.45
CA ILE A 21 -0.62 -6.53 -8.45
C ILE A 21 0.03 -7.93 -8.57
N GLY A 22 -0.17 -8.62 -9.70
CA GLY A 22 0.43 -9.93 -9.96
C GLY A 22 -0.19 -11.09 -9.17
N GLY A 23 -1.41 -10.92 -8.64
CA GLY A 23 -2.09 -11.91 -7.81
C GLY A 23 -3.28 -12.62 -8.48
N GLY A 24 -3.92 -13.48 -7.69
CA GLY A 24 -5.22 -14.07 -7.98
C GLY A 24 -6.34 -13.32 -7.25
N ALA A 25 -7.59 -13.59 -7.63
CA ALA A 25 -8.76 -12.89 -7.12
C ALA A 25 -9.59 -13.73 -6.14
N LYS A 26 -9.34 -15.02 -5.98
CA LYS A 26 -10.12 -15.86 -5.04
C LYS A 26 -9.76 -15.51 -3.60
N LEU A 27 -10.72 -15.67 -2.68
CA LEU A 27 -10.51 -15.31 -1.27
C LEU A 27 -9.28 -15.99 -0.65
N TRP A 28 -9.07 -17.28 -0.95
CA TRP A 28 -7.91 -17.99 -0.43
C TRP A 28 -6.59 -17.47 -1.01
N GLU A 29 -6.58 -16.93 -2.23
CA GLU A 29 -5.39 -16.33 -2.85
C GLU A 29 -5.03 -15.01 -2.17
N TRP A 30 -6.02 -14.22 -1.77
CA TRP A 30 -5.81 -13.05 -0.92
C TRP A 30 -5.28 -13.42 0.46
N ALA A 31 -5.78 -14.50 1.06
CA ALA A 31 -5.36 -14.92 2.40
C ALA A 31 -3.96 -15.57 2.43
N ALA A 32 -3.60 -16.34 1.39
CA ALA A 32 -2.38 -17.14 1.38
C ALA A 32 -1.16 -16.41 0.81
N ASN A 33 -1.36 -15.40 -0.05
CA ASN A 33 -0.27 -14.74 -0.75
C ASN A 33 0.03 -13.34 -0.22
N ARG A 34 1.23 -12.84 -0.50
CA ARG A 34 1.72 -11.50 -0.14
C ARG A 34 0.85 -10.35 -0.62
N GLN A 35 0.05 -10.55 -1.66
CA GLN A 35 -0.94 -9.58 -2.13
C GLN A 35 -1.97 -9.22 -1.05
N GLY A 36 -2.31 -10.13 -0.14
CA GLY A 36 -3.17 -9.79 1.01
C GLY A 36 -2.49 -8.87 2.01
N ALA A 37 -1.16 -8.96 2.14
CA ALA A 37 -0.42 -8.15 3.09
C ALA A 37 -0.39 -6.66 2.72
N VAL A 38 -0.73 -6.27 1.48
CA VAL A 38 -0.83 -4.85 1.08
C VAL A 38 -1.83 -4.05 1.91
N PHE A 39 -2.78 -4.72 2.56
CA PHE A 39 -3.70 -4.08 3.50
C PHE A 39 -2.99 -3.43 4.68
N THR A 40 -1.85 -3.95 5.10
CA THR A 40 -1.07 -3.34 6.18
C THR A 40 -0.57 -1.95 5.77
N LEU A 41 -0.19 -1.78 4.50
CA LEU A 41 0.25 -0.49 3.99
C LEU A 41 -0.93 0.47 3.80
N LEU A 42 -2.05 -0.01 3.24
CA LEU A 42 -3.23 0.81 2.94
C LEU A 42 -3.97 1.29 4.20
N LEU A 43 -4.11 0.40 5.19
CA LEU A 43 -4.93 0.65 6.39
C LEU A 43 -4.12 1.18 7.57
N ARG A 44 -2.79 1.24 7.46
CA ARG A 44 -1.93 1.71 8.56
C ARG A 44 -2.27 3.14 8.97
N GLN A 45 -2.52 3.33 10.26
CA GLN A 45 -2.67 4.63 10.90
C GLN A 45 -1.58 4.80 11.96
N SER A 46 -0.67 5.76 11.79
CA SER A 46 0.38 6.05 12.76
C SER A 46 0.90 7.49 12.58
N GLY A 47 1.52 8.02 13.64
CA GLY A 47 2.18 9.33 13.66
C GLY A 47 3.58 9.35 13.03
N CYS A 48 4.07 8.23 12.49
CA CYS A 48 5.38 8.12 11.80
C CYS A 48 6.60 8.39 12.71
N THR A 49 6.52 8.04 13.99
CA THR A 49 7.49 8.49 15.01
C THR A 49 8.49 7.42 15.47
N GLY A 50 8.27 6.16 15.10
CA GLY A 50 9.06 5.01 15.57
C GLY A 50 9.77 4.27 14.45
N GLY A 51 10.81 3.52 14.80
CA GLY A 51 11.45 2.57 13.90
C GLY A 51 10.47 1.50 13.43
N GLY A 52 10.64 1.02 12.19
CA GLY A 52 9.74 0.05 11.55
C GLY A 52 8.52 0.64 10.83
N ASP A 53 8.34 1.97 10.85
CA ASP A 53 7.31 2.64 10.07
C ASP A 53 7.74 2.88 8.61
N TYR A 54 6.81 3.26 7.75
CA TYR A 54 7.10 3.59 6.36
C TYR A 54 8.01 4.82 6.26
N GLY A 55 9.12 4.69 5.53
CA GLY A 55 10.17 5.71 5.47
C GLY A 55 11.04 5.77 6.72
N GLY A 56 10.89 4.83 7.67
CA GLY A 56 11.72 4.62 8.86
C GLY A 56 13.20 4.87 8.55
N GLN A 57 13.86 5.73 9.33
CA GLN A 57 15.32 5.81 9.22
C GLN A 57 15.91 4.44 9.56
N GLU A 58 16.91 4.02 8.79
CA GLU A 58 17.63 2.78 9.09
C GLU A 58 18.24 2.83 10.50
N PRO A 59 18.35 1.68 11.18
CA PRO A 59 19.05 1.59 12.46
C PRO A 59 20.45 2.19 12.33
N GLN A 60 20.72 3.24 13.10
CA GLN A 60 22.05 3.86 13.08
C GLN A 60 23.02 2.97 13.85
N VAL A 61 24.08 2.52 13.18
CA VAL A 61 25.22 1.90 13.85
C VAL A 61 26.10 3.02 14.40
N VAL A 62 26.15 3.14 15.73
CA VAL A 62 27.06 4.07 16.39
C VAL A 62 28.33 3.32 16.78
N GLU A 63 29.45 3.68 16.16
CA GLU A 63 30.77 3.21 16.58
C GLU A 63 31.30 4.10 17.71
N LEU A 64 31.59 3.49 18.85
CA LEU A 64 32.20 4.17 19.99
C LEU A 64 33.72 4.20 19.83
N LYS A 65 34.33 5.37 20.08
CA LYS A 65 35.78 5.58 20.13
C LYS A 65 36.23 5.91 21.54
N ASP A 66 37.50 5.62 21.85
CA ASP A 66 38.08 5.97 23.14
C ASP A 66 38.01 7.49 23.38
N GLY A 67 37.39 7.87 24.49
CA GLY A 67 37.17 9.28 24.87
C GLY A 67 35.79 9.84 24.52
N ASP A 68 34.92 9.07 23.85
CA ASP A 68 33.55 9.50 23.58
C ASP A 68 32.70 9.62 24.86
N ASN A 69 31.91 10.69 24.95
CA ASN A 69 30.90 10.84 26.00
C ASN A 69 29.64 10.06 25.64
N ILE A 70 29.48 8.90 26.26
CA ILE A 70 28.32 8.00 26.08
C ILE A 70 26.99 8.75 26.30
N ALA A 71 26.92 9.68 27.24
CA ALA A 71 25.68 10.41 27.53
C ALA A 71 25.26 11.30 26.35
N ASP A 72 26.21 11.94 25.67
CA ASP A 72 25.92 12.80 24.51
C ASP A 72 25.47 11.98 23.30
N ILE A 73 26.03 10.77 23.15
CA ILE A 73 25.65 9.83 22.08
C ILE A 73 24.24 9.29 22.31
N ILE A 74 23.94 8.83 23.52
CA ILE A 74 22.59 8.36 23.88
C ILE A 74 21.58 9.50 23.74
N ALA A 75 21.91 10.71 24.21
CA ALA A 75 21.03 11.87 24.08
C ALA A 75 20.71 12.19 22.60
N LYS A 76 21.70 12.13 21.69
CA LYS A 76 21.46 12.33 20.25
C LYS A 76 20.56 11.26 19.63
N GLY A 77 20.69 10.01 20.07
CA GLY A 77 19.82 8.91 19.64
C GLY A 77 18.39 9.10 20.12
N VAL A 78 18.20 9.34 21.43
CA VAL A 78 16.89 9.49 22.07
C VAL A 78 16.13 10.72 21.56
N VAL A 79 16.81 11.83 21.26
CA VAL A 79 16.16 13.06 20.74
C VAL A 79 15.52 12.85 19.36
N ARG A 80 15.99 11.86 18.59
CA ARG A 80 15.45 11.55 17.25
C ARG A 80 14.34 10.50 17.26
N GLU A 81 14.30 9.62 18.25
CA GLU A 81 13.15 8.75 18.47
C GLU A 81 11.92 9.60 18.81
N GLY A 82 10.81 9.41 18.11
CA GLY A 82 9.60 10.19 18.35
C GLY A 82 9.34 11.31 17.34
N MET A 83 10.30 11.67 16.47
CA MET A 83 10.05 12.69 15.44
C MET A 83 9.15 12.14 14.33
N SER A 84 8.03 12.82 14.07
CA SER A 84 7.14 12.45 12.98
C SER A 84 7.82 12.68 11.64
N MET A 85 7.87 11.64 10.81
CA MET A 85 8.29 11.80 9.42
C MET A 85 7.11 12.19 8.54
N PRO A 86 7.24 13.27 7.75
CA PRO A 86 6.18 13.71 6.86
C PRO A 86 6.05 12.72 5.70
N ILE A 87 4.96 11.95 5.71
CA ILE A 87 4.51 11.21 4.52
C ILE A 87 3.72 12.21 3.65
N PRO A 88 4.00 12.33 2.33
CA PRO A 88 3.23 13.20 1.45
C PRO A 88 1.73 12.88 1.49
N ASN A 89 0.88 13.90 1.39
CA ASN A 89 -0.57 13.71 1.43
C ASN A 89 -1.09 12.85 0.26
N GLU A 90 -0.37 12.82 -0.87
CA GLU A 90 -0.71 11.95 -2.01
C GLU A 90 -0.29 10.49 -1.82
N SER A 91 0.39 10.15 -0.72
CA SER A 91 0.89 8.80 -0.47
C SER A 91 -0.23 7.75 -0.44
N ILE A 92 0.11 6.55 -0.90
CA ILE A 92 -0.73 5.36 -0.75
C ILE A 92 -0.70 4.81 0.69
N VAL A 93 0.35 5.13 1.44
CA VAL A 93 0.55 4.61 2.79
C VAL A 93 -0.46 5.23 3.75
N GLY A 94 -1.26 4.38 4.39
CA GLY A 94 -2.36 4.78 5.27
C GLY A 94 -3.52 5.46 4.55
N ARG A 95 -3.55 5.43 3.20
CA ARG A 95 -4.53 6.15 2.40
C ARG A 95 -5.96 5.75 2.69
N TRP A 96 -6.18 4.50 3.11
CA TRP A 96 -7.50 3.93 3.40
C TRP A 96 -7.78 3.85 4.91
N ALA A 97 -6.87 4.37 5.75
CA ALA A 97 -7.04 4.36 7.19
C ALA A 97 -8.25 5.21 7.61
N GLY A 98 -9.19 4.58 8.30
CA GLY A 98 -10.43 5.23 8.78
C GLY A 98 -11.57 5.29 7.76
N ASP A 99 -11.35 4.84 6.52
CA ASP A 99 -12.38 4.81 5.47
C ASP A 99 -13.24 3.53 5.50
N ARG A 100 -14.38 3.56 4.82
CA ARG A 100 -15.23 2.39 4.53
C ARG A 100 -14.63 1.54 3.42
N VAL A 101 -13.88 0.53 3.84
CA VAL A 101 -13.17 -0.42 2.98
C VAL A 101 -13.76 -1.83 3.12
N ALA A 102 -13.87 -2.54 2.00
CA ALA A 102 -14.28 -3.94 2.01
C ALA A 102 -13.57 -4.74 0.90
N LEU A 103 -13.37 -6.03 1.15
CA LEU A 103 -12.99 -7.01 0.14
C LEU A 103 -14.27 -7.55 -0.50
N ILE A 104 -14.69 -6.96 -1.62
CA ILE A 104 -16.00 -7.21 -2.24
C ILE A 104 -15.90 -8.37 -3.23
N GLY A 105 -16.84 -9.31 -3.12
CA GLY A 105 -17.00 -10.44 -4.04
C GLY A 105 -17.80 -10.07 -5.29
N ASP A 106 -17.56 -10.75 -6.41
CA ASP A 106 -18.27 -10.53 -7.69
C ASP A 106 -19.73 -10.98 -7.70
N TYR A 107 -20.14 -11.81 -6.74
CA TYR A 107 -21.54 -12.24 -6.53
C TYR A 107 -22.26 -11.39 -5.47
N ASP A 108 -21.63 -10.34 -4.94
CA ASP A 108 -22.24 -9.49 -3.91
C ASP A 108 -23.39 -8.65 -4.49
N ASP A 109 -24.54 -8.66 -3.81
CA ASP A 109 -25.78 -8.02 -4.28
C ASP A 109 -25.68 -6.50 -4.42
N SER A 110 -24.67 -5.86 -3.81
CA SER A 110 -24.47 -4.41 -3.94
C SER A 110 -24.04 -3.97 -5.34
N GLY A 111 -23.51 -4.90 -6.16
CA GLY A 111 -22.93 -4.58 -7.47
C GLY A 111 -21.62 -3.78 -7.41
N ILE A 112 -21.09 -3.50 -6.20
CA ILE A 112 -19.89 -2.68 -6.01
C ILE A 112 -18.69 -3.27 -6.76
N TYR A 113 -18.58 -4.60 -6.89
CA TYR A 113 -17.50 -5.23 -7.64
C TYR A 113 -17.37 -4.69 -9.07
N SER A 114 -18.50 -4.61 -9.78
CA SER A 114 -18.57 -4.13 -11.17
C SER A 114 -18.44 -2.62 -11.22
N ILE A 115 -19.20 -1.91 -10.38
CA ILE A 115 -19.18 -0.43 -10.30
C ILE A 115 -17.76 0.07 -10.03
N ALA A 116 -17.03 -0.53 -9.08
CA ALA A 116 -15.66 -0.12 -8.78
C ALA A 116 -14.74 -0.33 -9.98
N SER A 117 -14.92 -1.42 -10.72
CA SER A 117 -14.11 -1.67 -11.92
C SER A 117 -14.31 -0.60 -12.99
N GLU A 118 -15.52 -0.06 -13.10
CA GLU A 118 -15.93 0.86 -14.15
C GLU A 118 -15.73 2.33 -13.78
N GLN A 119 -15.96 2.68 -12.52
CA GLN A 119 -16.12 4.07 -12.10
C GLN A 119 -15.12 4.51 -11.03
N TYR A 120 -14.42 3.57 -10.39
CA TYR A 120 -13.50 3.89 -9.30
C TYR A 120 -12.07 3.98 -9.83
N ARG A 121 -11.24 4.75 -9.14
CA ARG A 121 -9.82 4.87 -9.48
C ARG A 121 -9.09 3.58 -9.12
N ASN A 122 -8.39 2.99 -10.08
CA ASN A 122 -7.46 1.90 -9.81
C ASN A 122 -6.17 2.46 -9.20
N ILE A 123 -5.81 2.02 -7.99
CA ILE A 123 -4.58 2.44 -7.29
C ILE A 123 -3.49 1.36 -7.26
N SER A 124 -3.64 0.28 -8.04
CA SER A 124 -2.69 -0.85 -8.03
C SER A 124 -1.25 -0.47 -8.37
N GLU A 125 -1.03 0.40 -9.35
CA GLU A 125 0.31 0.81 -9.78
C GLU A 125 1.08 1.54 -8.65
N PRO A 126 0.57 2.68 -8.11
CA PRO A 126 1.28 3.36 -7.02
C PRO A 126 1.33 2.53 -5.73
N LEU A 127 0.41 1.57 -5.54
CA LEU A 127 0.48 0.62 -4.43
C LEU A 127 1.65 -0.35 -4.56
N VAL A 128 1.89 -0.91 -5.75
CA VAL A 128 3.04 -1.79 -5.99
C VAL A 128 4.35 -1.04 -5.80
N GLU A 129 4.44 0.20 -6.29
CA GLU A 129 5.61 1.06 -6.08
C GLU A 129 5.88 1.28 -4.59
N ALA A 130 4.88 1.73 -3.84
CA ALA A 130 5.01 1.97 -2.41
C ALA A 130 5.35 0.70 -1.62
N TRP A 131 4.75 -0.45 -1.98
CA TRP A 131 5.03 -1.74 -1.37
C TRP A 131 6.48 -2.18 -1.59
N ASN A 132 6.96 -2.12 -2.82
CA ASN A 132 8.32 -2.52 -3.16
C ASN A 132 9.36 -1.59 -2.52
N GLN A 133 9.07 -0.29 -2.47
CA GLN A 133 9.91 0.67 -1.75
C GLN A 133 9.97 0.37 -0.25
N PHE A 134 8.85 -0.02 0.38
CA PHE A 134 8.80 -0.31 1.81
C PHE A 134 9.60 -1.54 2.18
N LEU A 135 9.44 -2.64 1.44
CA LEU A 135 10.06 -3.90 1.79
C LEU A 135 11.54 -3.95 1.42
N GLY A 136 11.94 -3.35 0.29
CA GLY A 136 13.33 -3.37 -0.17
C GLY A 136 13.92 -4.77 -0.42
N ASP A 137 13.07 -5.79 -0.50
CA ASP A 137 13.46 -7.19 -0.67
C ASP A 137 12.72 -7.81 -1.86
N ASP A 138 13.50 -8.27 -2.85
CA ASP A 138 13.01 -8.85 -4.10
C ASP A 138 12.12 -10.08 -3.86
N GLN A 139 12.33 -10.85 -2.79
CA GLN A 139 11.54 -12.03 -2.46
C GLN A 139 10.06 -11.69 -2.20
N PHE A 140 9.79 -10.50 -1.67
CA PHE A 140 8.45 -10.05 -1.31
C PHE A 140 7.89 -9.00 -2.29
N SER A 141 8.67 -8.62 -3.30
CA SER A 141 8.34 -7.59 -4.28
C SER A 141 7.15 -7.98 -5.17
N LEU A 142 6.12 -7.12 -5.24
CA LEU A 142 4.98 -7.27 -6.15
C LEU A 142 5.37 -6.88 -7.57
N GLN A 143 4.79 -7.55 -8.54
CA GLN A 143 4.93 -7.21 -9.95
C GLN A 143 3.68 -6.49 -10.42
N TYR A 144 3.85 -5.24 -10.85
CA TYR A 144 2.78 -4.53 -11.52
C TYR A 144 2.65 -5.03 -12.95
N GLN A 145 1.42 -5.29 -13.37
CA GLN A 145 1.10 -5.59 -14.75
C GLN A 145 -0.23 -4.95 -15.12
N ARG A 146 -0.34 -4.40 -16.33
CA ARG A 146 -1.66 -3.98 -16.82
C ARG A 146 -2.47 -5.21 -17.19
N CYS A 147 -3.54 -5.48 -16.45
CA CYS A 147 -4.44 -6.57 -16.82
C CYS A 147 -5.34 -6.15 -17.99
N GLY A 148 -5.78 -7.11 -18.82
CA GLY A 148 -6.65 -6.82 -19.98
C GLY A 148 -7.90 -6.03 -19.61
N THR A 149 -8.51 -6.35 -18.46
CA THR A 149 -9.72 -5.67 -17.96
C THR A 149 -9.50 -4.20 -17.57
N CYS A 150 -8.26 -3.80 -17.24
CA CYS A 150 -7.92 -2.42 -16.87
C CYS A 150 -7.24 -1.66 -18.02
N ALA A 151 -6.53 -2.37 -18.90
CA ALA A 151 -5.77 -1.78 -20.01
C ALA A 151 -6.66 -1.11 -21.08
N GLU A 152 -7.82 -1.71 -21.38
CA GLU A 152 -8.76 -1.19 -22.39
C GLU A 152 -9.37 0.15 -22.01
N ARG A 153 -9.46 0.45 -20.70
CA ARG A 153 -10.18 1.64 -20.19
C ARG A 153 -9.31 2.89 -20.03
N HIS A 154 -8.01 2.72 -19.81
CA HIS A 154 -7.08 3.86 -19.73
C HIS A 154 -6.93 4.61 -21.06
N HIS A 155 -7.27 3.98 -22.20
CA HIS A 155 -7.28 4.62 -23.51
C HIS A 155 -8.39 5.68 -23.63
N GLN A 156 -9.57 5.42 -23.05
CA GLN A 156 -10.72 6.34 -23.11
C GLN A 156 -10.47 7.61 -22.29
N GLU A 157 -9.88 7.51 -21.09
CA GLU A 157 -9.58 8.68 -20.25
C GLU A 157 -8.47 9.60 -20.82
N ILE A 158 -7.58 9.08 -21.68
CA ILE A 158 -6.52 9.87 -22.34
C ILE A 158 -7.07 10.60 -23.58
N GLU A 159 -8.00 9.98 -24.31
CA GLU A 159 -8.66 10.61 -25.46
C GLU A 159 -9.63 11.72 -25.04
N GLU A 160 -10.36 11.57 -23.92
CA GLU A 160 -11.28 12.61 -23.41
C GLU A 160 -10.56 13.80 -22.75
N ARG A 161 -9.26 13.68 -22.46
CA ARG A 161 -8.41 14.77 -21.93
C ARG A 161 -7.59 15.50 -23.01
N ARG A 162 -7.79 15.18 -24.29
CA ARG A 162 -7.20 15.86 -25.45
C ARG A 162 -8.24 16.70 -26.18
#